data_AF-A0A659UVZ1-F1
#
_entry.id   AF-A0A659UVZ1-F1
#
_cell.length_a   1.000
_cell.length_b   1.000
_cell.length_c   1.000
_cell.angle_alpha   90.00
_cell.angle_beta   90.00
_cell.angle_gamma   90.00
#
_symmetry.space_group_name_H-M   'P 1'
#
loop_
_entity.id
_entity.type
_entity.pdbx_description
1 polymer ?
#
loop_
_entity_poly.entity_id
_entity_poly.type
_entity_poly.pdbx_seq_one_letter_code
_entity_poly.pdbx_strand_id
1 'polypeptide(L)'
;VGTVIAHLMFGLAPLALSTHGRTGAAQWLSEGVATFGLLAVILAGLRFDRAAVPWLVGLYITAAYWFTASTSFANPAVAVARALTETYSGISPASLPGFIAAEFAGAGFALALMTWLLQPQSEIQPLAVEAAP
;
A
#
# COMPACT_ATOMS: atom_id res chain seq x y z
N VAL A 1 -3.70 15.58 12.15
CA VAL A 1 -5.14 15.89 12.38
C VAL A 1 -5.95 14.62 12.60
N GLY A 2 -5.92 13.63 11.71
CA GLY A 2 -6.66 12.37 11.89
C GLY A 2 -6.42 11.67 13.24
N THR A 3 -5.16 11.44 13.63
CA THR A 3 -4.80 10.84 14.92
C THR A 3 -5.36 11.63 16.11
N VAL A 4 -5.29 12.97 16.06
CA VAL A 4 -5.83 13.85 17.10
C VAL A 4 -7.35 13.68 17.23
N ILE A 5 -8.08 13.72 16.12
CA ILE A 5 -9.53 13.54 16.12
C ILE A 5 -9.90 12.15 16.67
N ALA A 6 -9.20 11.10 16.23
CA ALA A 6 -9.42 9.76 16.74
C ALA A 6 -9.19 9.69 18.26
N HIS A 7 -8.09 10.26 18.78
CA HIS A 7 -7.83 10.31 20.21
C HIS A 7 -8.96 11.03 20.98
N LEU A 8 -9.42 12.17 20.48
CA LEU A 8 -10.52 12.91 21.11
C LEU A 8 -11.83 12.10 21.12
N MET A 9 -12.14 11.33 20.06
CA MET A 9 -13.30 10.44 20.02
C MET A 9 -13.26 9.35 21.10
N PHE A 10 -12.06 8.95 21.54
CA PHE A 10 -11.85 7.95 22.58
C PHE A 10 -11.45 8.56 23.95
N GLY A 11 -11.53 9.88 24.13
CA GLY A 11 -11.17 10.55 25.38
C GLY A 11 -9.68 10.48 25.74
N LEU A 12 -8.81 10.26 24.77
CA LEU A 12 -7.36 10.17 24.93
C LEU A 12 -6.68 11.54 24.77
N ALA A 13 -5.44 11.65 25.26
CA ALA A 13 -4.60 12.82 25.03
C ALA A 13 -4.42 13.07 23.51
N PRO A 14 -4.48 14.32 23.01
CA PRO A 14 -4.46 14.63 21.58
C PRO A 14 -3.28 14.01 20.80
N LEU A 15 -2.12 13.89 21.42
CA LEU A 15 -0.92 13.26 20.86
C LEU A 15 -0.27 12.39 21.93
N ALA A 16 0.19 11.21 21.55
CA ALA A 16 0.95 10.31 22.42
C ALA A 16 1.97 9.54 21.59
N LEU A 17 3.27 9.73 21.83
CA LEU A 17 4.30 8.99 21.11
C LEU A 17 4.28 7.52 21.51
N SER A 18 4.36 6.64 20.51
CA SER A 18 4.29 5.21 20.79
C SER A 18 5.60 4.62 21.30
N THR A 19 5.54 3.68 22.24
CA THR A 19 6.66 2.85 22.68
C THR A 19 6.62 1.42 22.13
N HIS A 20 5.57 1.07 21.37
CA HIS A 20 5.40 -0.26 20.81
C HIS A 20 6.47 -0.59 19.74
N GLY A 21 7.46 -1.41 20.11
CA GLY A 21 8.47 -1.91 19.17
C GLY A 21 7.85 -2.84 18.14
N ARG A 22 7.98 -2.49 16.85
CA ARG A 22 7.52 -3.34 15.73
C ARG A 22 8.66 -3.46 14.73
N THR A 23 9.50 -4.46 14.92
CA THR A 23 10.70 -4.66 14.09
C THR A 23 10.84 -6.12 13.68
N GLY A 24 11.78 -6.39 12.78
CA GLY A 24 12.13 -7.73 12.35
C GLY A 24 11.69 -8.04 10.92
N ALA A 25 12.37 -9.02 10.32
CA ALA A 25 12.20 -9.37 8.91
C ALA A 25 10.76 -9.75 8.53
N ALA A 26 10.04 -10.45 9.42
CA ALA A 26 8.65 -10.82 9.18
C ALA A 26 7.72 -9.59 9.05
N GLN A 27 7.95 -8.55 9.85
CA GLN A 27 7.16 -7.32 9.80
C GLN A 27 7.49 -6.50 8.54
N TRP A 28 8.76 -6.39 8.20
CA TRP A 28 9.17 -5.68 6.98
C TRP A 28 8.70 -6.40 5.72
N LEU A 29 8.81 -7.73 5.66
CA LEU A 29 8.28 -8.50 4.55
C LEU A 29 6.76 -8.35 4.43
N SER A 30 6.05 -8.34 5.56
CA SER A 30 4.60 -8.12 5.60
C SER A 30 4.21 -6.79 4.97
N GLU A 31 4.89 -5.70 5.32
CA GLU A 31 4.64 -4.37 4.73
C GLU A 31 5.01 -4.30 3.24
N GLY A 32 6.11 -4.94 2.84
CA GLY A 32 6.49 -5.04 1.44
C GLY A 32 5.43 -5.76 0.62
N VAL A 33 4.94 -6.92 1.09
CA VAL A 33 3.89 -7.69 0.42
C VAL A 33 2.55 -6.94 0.40
N ALA A 34 2.17 -6.31 1.51
CA ALA A 34 0.96 -5.51 1.61
C ALA A 34 0.99 -4.35 0.60
N THR A 35 2.08 -3.58 0.59
CA THR A 35 2.20 -2.42 -0.32
C THR A 35 2.26 -2.87 -1.78
N PHE A 36 2.97 -3.96 -2.05
CA PHE A 36 3.06 -4.55 -3.38
C PHE A 36 1.67 -4.91 -3.91
N GLY A 37 0.90 -5.71 -3.17
CA GLY A 37 -0.40 -6.14 -3.66
C GLY A 37 -1.41 -5.00 -3.74
N LEU A 38 -1.35 -4.02 -2.82
CA LEU A 38 -2.18 -2.83 -2.86
C LEU A 38 -1.96 -2.05 -4.16
N LEU A 39 -0.70 -1.77 -4.51
CA LEU A 39 -0.41 -1.06 -5.75
C LEU A 39 -0.70 -1.92 -6.97
N ALA A 40 -0.48 -3.24 -6.90
CA ALA A 40 -0.82 -4.13 -7.99
C ALA A 40 -2.32 -4.10 -8.31
N VAL A 41 -3.20 -4.18 -7.30
CA VAL A 41 -4.66 -4.10 -7.54
C VAL A 41 -5.10 -2.72 -8.02
N ILE A 42 -4.45 -1.64 -7.56
CA ILE A 42 -4.72 -0.28 -8.07
C ILE A 42 -4.34 -0.19 -9.55
N LEU A 43 -3.12 -0.60 -9.92
CA LEU A 43 -2.64 -0.53 -11.30
C LEU A 43 -3.46 -1.42 -12.25
N ALA A 44 -3.82 -2.63 -11.81
CA ALA A 44 -4.71 -3.52 -12.55
C ALA A 44 -6.11 -2.89 -12.73
N GLY A 45 -6.71 -2.37 -11.65
CA GLY A 45 -7.99 -1.68 -11.72
C GLY A 45 -7.94 -0.49 -12.67
N LEU A 46 -6.89 0.33 -12.60
CA LEU A 46 -6.73 1.48 -13.51
C LEU A 46 -6.65 1.08 -14.99
N ARG A 47 -6.15 -0.12 -15.28
CA ARG A 47 -6.03 -0.68 -16.64
C ARG A 47 -7.33 -1.30 -17.15
N PHE A 48 -8.02 -2.08 -16.31
CA PHE A 48 -9.15 -2.92 -16.71
C PHE A 48 -10.52 -2.34 -16.37
N ASP A 49 -10.69 -1.77 -15.16
CA ASP A 49 -11.91 -1.11 -14.73
C ASP A 49 -11.62 -0.09 -13.62
N ARG A 50 -11.53 1.18 -14.01
CA ARG A 50 -11.23 2.28 -13.08
C ARG A 50 -12.30 2.45 -12.01
N ALA A 51 -13.56 2.11 -12.31
CA ALA A 51 -14.65 2.25 -11.35
C ALA A 51 -14.55 1.22 -10.21
N ALA A 52 -13.86 0.09 -10.43
CA ALA A 52 -13.63 -0.93 -9.42
C ALA A 52 -12.52 -0.58 -8.41
N VAL A 53 -11.66 0.41 -8.69
CA VAL A 53 -10.48 0.74 -7.84
C VAL A 53 -10.85 0.96 -6.36
N PRO A 54 -11.89 1.72 -5.99
CA PRO A 54 -12.25 1.90 -4.58
C PRO A 54 -12.59 0.58 -3.87
N TRP A 55 -13.31 -0.32 -4.56
CA TRP A 55 -13.64 -1.65 -4.05
C TRP A 55 -12.39 -2.52 -3.91
N LEU A 56 -11.53 -2.55 -4.93
CA LEU A 56 -10.28 -3.30 -4.92
C LEU A 56 -9.38 -2.87 -3.76
N VAL A 57 -9.22 -1.56 -3.55
CA VAL A 57 -8.44 -1.01 -2.44
C VAL A 57 -9.02 -1.44 -1.10
N GLY A 58 -10.33 -1.25 -0.89
CA GLY A 58 -10.99 -1.60 0.36
C GLY A 58 -10.90 -3.09 0.70
N LEU A 59 -11.16 -3.95 -0.29
CA LEU A 59 -11.07 -5.41 -0.13
C LEU A 59 -9.64 -5.86 0.12
N TYR A 60 -8.66 -5.27 -0.59
CA TYR A 60 -7.27 -5.63 -0.42
C TYR A 60 -6.73 -5.22 0.96
N ILE A 61 -6.99 -3.98 1.40
CA ILE A 61 -6.59 -3.53 2.76
C ILE A 61 -7.26 -4.40 3.83
N THR A 62 -8.54 -4.73 3.65
CA THR A 62 -9.25 -5.65 4.57
C THR A 62 -8.54 -7.00 4.59
N ALA A 63 -8.26 -7.62 3.45
CA ALA A 63 -7.55 -8.90 3.43
C ALA A 63 -6.15 -8.79 4.06
N ALA A 64 -5.38 -7.77 3.69
CA ALA A 64 -4.01 -7.55 4.16
C ALA A 64 -3.94 -7.35 5.67
N TYR A 65 -4.92 -6.67 6.27
CA TYR A 65 -5.03 -6.56 7.72
C TYR A 65 -5.08 -7.93 8.42
N TRP A 66 -5.72 -8.94 7.80
CA TRP A 66 -5.82 -10.29 8.35
C TRP A 66 -4.63 -11.20 8.02
N PHE A 67 -4.11 -11.17 6.79
CA PHE A 67 -3.08 -12.13 6.38
C PHE A 67 -1.65 -11.67 6.70
N THR A 68 -1.43 -10.38 7.00
CA THR A 68 -0.09 -9.86 7.30
C THR A 68 0.18 -9.79 8.79
N ALA A 69 1.41 -10.13 9.21
CA ALA A 69 1.81 -10.05 10.62
C ALA A 69 1.88 -8.60 11.14
N SER A 70 1.95 -7.63 10.22
CA SER A 70 2.09 -6.21 10.51
C SER A 70 0.75 -5.48 10.59
N THR A 71 -0.38 -6.14 10.36
CA THR A 71 -1.69 -5.47 10.25
C THR A 71 -1.73 -4.38 9.16
N SER A 72 -0.95 -4.58 8.09
CA SER A 72 -0.91 -3.84 6.81
C SER A 72 -0.98 -2.31 6.94
N PHE A 73 0.16 -1.65 7.16
CA PHE A 73 0.23 -0.19 7.14
C PHE A 73 0.16 0.28 5.68
N ALA A 74 1.00 -0.31 4.84
CA ALA A 74 1.06 -0.16 3.38
C ALA A 74 1.08 1.30 2.90
N ASN A 75 1.53 2.22 3.76
CA ASN A 75 1.44 3.65 3.55
C ASN A 75 2.33 4.39 4.58
N PRO A 76 3.40 5.09 4.12
CA PRO A 76 4.30 5.82 5.01
C PRO A 76 3.60 6.87 5.90
N ALA A 77 2.55 7.52 5.40
CA ALA A 77 1.79 8.49 6.19
C ALA A 77 0.98 7.82 7.31
N VAL A 78 0.46 6.61 7.07
CA VAL A 78 -0.21 5.81 8.11
C VAL A 78 0.81 5.35 9.15
N ALA A 79 1.99 4.91 8.73
CA ALA A 79 3.06 4.54 9.66
C ALA A 79 3.43 5.70 10.60
N VAL A 80 3.58 6.92 10.05
CA VAL A 80 3.86 8.12 10.85
C VAL A 80 2.70 8.45 11.78
N ALA A 81 1.46 8.40 11.30
CA ALA A 81 0.29 8.64 12.13
C ALA A 81 0.17 7.65 13.30
N ARG A 82 0.54 6.39 13.08
CA ARG A 82 0.57 5.34 14.11
C ARG A 82 1.71 5.52 15.11
N ALA A 83 2.75 6.29 14.79
CA ALA A 83 3.78 6.65 15.78
C ALA A 83 3.31 7.72 16.78
N LEU A 84 2.21 8.40 16.49
CA LEU A 84 1.60 9.44 17.32
C LEU A 84 0.43 8.94 18.18
N THR A 85 0.28 7.62 18.33
CA THR A 85 -0.68 6.98 19.23
C THR A 85 -0.04 5.88 20.07
N GLU A 86 -0.28 5.85 21.38
CA GLU A 86 0.14 4.76 22.28
C GLU A 86 -0.99 3.75 22.56
N THR A 87 -1.85 3.55 21.57
CA THR A 87 -2.87 2.49 21.58
C THR A 87 -2.31 1.20 21.00
N TYR A 88 -3.09 0.12 20.96
CA TYR A 88 -2.72 -1.16 20.31
C TYR A 88 -2.25 -0.99 18.85
N SER A 89 -2.66 0.10 18.19
CA SER A 89 -2.28 0.40 16.83
C SER A 89 -0.89 1.04 16.72
N GLY A 90 -0.26 1.44 17.82
CA GLY A 90 0.97 2.21 17.83
C GLY A 90 2.20 1.54 17.20
N ILE A 91 3.18 2.36 16.81
CA ILE A 91 4.53 1.92 16.40
C ILE A 91 5.58 2.90 16.92
N SER A 92 6.65 2.40 17.53
CA SER A 92 7.73 3.28 18.01
C SER A 92 8.40 4.04 16.86
N PRO A 93 8.80 5.30 17.06
CA PRO A 93 9.54 6.08 16.06
C PRO A 93 10.83 5.43 15.55
N ALA A 94 11.48 4.60 16.38
CA ALA A 94 12.67 3.85 15.98
C ALA A 94 12.36 2.73 14.97
N SER A 95 11.13 2.23 14.93
CA SER A 95 10.69 1.15 14.01
C SER A 95 10.26 1.67 12.63
N LEU A 96 9.92 2.97 12.53
CA LEU A 96 9.39 3.62 11.33
C LEU A 96 10.26 3.44 10.07
N PRO A 97 11.59 3.65 10.12
CA PRO A 97 12.42 3.58 8.92
C PRO A 97 12.35 2.23 8.19
N GLY A 98 12.28 1.13 8.94
CA GLY A 98 12.18 -0.21 8.37
C GLY A 98 10.84 -0.47 7.66
N PHE A 99 9.74 0.02 8.24
CA PHE A 99 8.42 -0.05 7.62
C PHE A 99 8.37 0.77 6.33
N ILE A 100 8.77 2.04 6.39
CA ILE A 100 8.77 2.95 5.23
C ILE A 100 9.64 2.41 4.09
N ALA A 101 10.84 1.89 4.41
CA ALA A 101 11.71 1.29 3.40
C ALA A 101 11.06 0.06 2.73
N ALA A 102 10.41 -0.80 3.51
CA ALA A 102 9.70 -1.95 2.99
C ALA A 102 8.50 -1.58 2.12
N GLU A 103 7.72 -0.57 2.53
CA GLU A 103 6.59 -0.03 1.77
C GLU A 103 7.07 0.50 0.41
N PHE A 104 8.12 1.32 0.38
CA PHE A 104 8.69 1.81 -0.88
C PHE A 104 9.26 0.69 -1.76
N ALA A 105 9.90 -0.33 -1.18
CA ALA A 105 10.37 -1.48 -1.93
C ALA A 105 9.20 -2.25 -2.57
N GLY A 106 8.14 -2.54 -1.80
CA GLY A 106 6.92 -3.18 -2.30
C GLY A 106 6.24 -2.38 -3.42
N ALA A 107 6.10 -1.07 -3.22
CA ALA A 107 5.56 -0.16 -4.24
C ALA A 107 6.40 -0.16 -5.53
N GLY A 108 7.73 -0.09 -5.41
CA GLY A 108 8.66 -0.13 -6.54
C GLY A 108 8.56 -1.45 -7.33
N PHE A 109 8.51 -2.59 -6.64
CA PHE A 109 8.33 -3.88 -7.28
C PHE A 109 6.98 -4.02 -7.98
N ALA A 110 5.90 -3.53 -7.36
CA ALA A 110 4.57 -3.55 -7.98
C ALA A 110 4.54 -2.71 -9.25
N LEU A 111 5.11 -1.50 -9.20
CA LEU A 111 5.19 -0.63 -10.36
C LEU A 111 5.97 -1.30 -11.49
N ALA A 112 7.16 -1.83 -11.21
CA ALA A 112 8.00 -2.49 -12.22
C ALA A 112 7.30 -3.71 -12.85
N LEU A 113 6.74 -4.59 -12.02
CA LEU A 113 6.10 -5.81 -12.50
C LEU A 113 4.82 -5.50 -13.29
N MET A 114 3.94 -4.64 -12.75
CA MET A 114 2.64 -4.39 -13.36
C MET A 114 2.75 -3.56 -14.62
N THR A 115 3.71 -2.63 -14.69
CA THR A 115 3.96 -1.88 -15.94
C THR A 115 4.49 -2.79 -17.04
N TRP A 116 5.33 -3.77 -16.72
CA TRP A 116 5.78 -4.80 -17.67
C TRP A 116 4.64 -5.76 -18.06
N LEU A 117 3.84 -6.22 -17.09
CA LEU A 117 2.77 -7.18 -17.32
C LEU A 117 1.59 -6.60 -18.10
N LEU A 118 1.27 -5.32 -17.89
CA LEU A 118 0.10 -4.65 -18.46
C LEU A 118 0.42 -3.82 -19.72
N GLN A 119 1.57 -4.04 -20.34
CA GLN A 119 1.95 -3.36 -21.57
C GLN A 119 0.84 -3.49 -22.64
N PRO A 120 0.48 -2.41 -23.35
CA PRO A 120 -0.43 -2.51 -24.49
C PRO A 120 0.18 -3.46 -25.52
N GLN A 121 -0.58 -4.47 -25.95
CA GLN A 121 -0.16 -5.26 -27.12
C GLN A 121 -0.12 -4.31 -28.31
N SER A 122 1.01 -4.27 -29.01
CA SER A 122 1.14 -3.53 -30.26
C SER A 122 0.12 -4.11 -31.24
N GLU A 123 -0.89 -3.33 -31.62
CA GLU A 123 -1.75 -3.72 -32.73
C GLU A 123 -0.84 -3.94 -33.94
N ILE A 124 -0.84 -5.16 -34.47
CA ILE A 124 -0.21 -5.45 -35.76
C ILE A 124 -1.03 -4.65 -36.76
N GLN A 125 -0.53 -3.48 -37.16
CA GLN A 125 -1.10 -2.68 -38.25
C GLN A 125 -1.20 -3.63 -39.45
N PRO A 126 -2.42 -3.97 -39.94
CA PRO A 126 -2.52 -4.74 -41.16
C PRO A 126 -1.82 -3.92 -42.24
N LEU A 127 -0.76 -4.47 -42.82
CA LEU A 127 -0.05 -3.81 -43.92
C LEU A 127 -1.11 -3.45 -44.93
N ALA A 128 -1.25 -2.15 -45.19
CA ALA A 128 -2.08 -1.66 -46.27
C ALA A 128 -1.59 -2.43 -47.51
N VAL A 129 -2.38 -3.41 -47.95
CA VAL A 129 -2.24 -3.99 -49.26
C VAL A 129 -2.58 -2.83 -50.18
N GLU A 130 -1.54 -2.10 -50.53
CA GLU A 130 -1.54 -1.06 -51.53
C GLU A 130 -2.01 -1.74 -52.80
N ALA A 131 -3.31 -1.59 -53.07
CA ALA A 131 -3.92 -1.96 -54.33
C ALA A 131 -3.30 -1.03 -55.38
N ALA A 132 -2.19 -1.50 -55.95
CA ALA A 132 -1.60 -0.93 -57.14
C ALA A 132 -2.60 -1.03 -58.31
N PRO A 133 -2.62 -0.03 -59.21
CA PRO A 133 -3.72 0.27 -60.14
C PRO A 133 -3.97 -0.79 -61.22
#